data_AF-X1D887-F1
#
_entry.id   AF-X1D887-F1
#
_cell.length_a   1.000
_cell.length_b   1.000
_cell.length_c   1.000
_cell.angle_alpha   90.00
_cell.angle_beta   90.00
_cell.angle_gamma   90.00
#
_symmetry.space_group_name_H-M   'P 1'
#
loop_
_entity.id
_entity.type
_entity.pdbx_description
1 polymer ?
#
loop_
_entity_poly.entity_id
_entity_poly.type
_entity_poly.pdbx_seq_one_letter_code
_entity_poly.pdbx_strand_id
1 'polypeptide(L)'
;MTLTLLLDLDDTCLGNSMDTFIPAYLEALGEHLAAYVPPDKMVPTLLASTQLMLQNKSPDRRLKQVFDQAFFPTLGIDVDDFQNQIDSFYVEKFPSLEGLTQFRPEAVRMVEEAFARGYNVVIATNPLFP
;
A
#
# COMPACT_ATOMS: atom_id res chain seq x y z
N MET A 1 -10.08 -32.91 4.13
CA MET A 1 -10.72 -31.60 3.89
C MET A 1 -9.62 -30.59 3.74
N THR A 2 -9.66 -29.75 2.71
CA THR A 2 -8.70 -28.66 2.53
C THR A 2 -9.20 -27.44 3.30
N LEU A 3 -8.39 -26.94 4.24
CA LEU A 3 -8.67 -25.70 4.94
C LEU A 3 -8.12 -24.52 4.13
N THR A 4 -8.74 -23.34 4.31
CA THR A 4 -8.25 -22.07 3.76
C THR A 4 -7.87 -21.16 4.93
N LEU A 5 -6.63 -20.66 4.93
CA LEU A 5 -6.12 -19.68 5.88
C LEU A 5 -6.10 -18.30 5.22
N LEU A 6 -6.76 -17.34 5.89
CA LEU A 6 -6.78 -15.92 5.51
C LEU A 6 -5.84 -15.21 6.47
N LEU A 7 -4.72 -14.69 5.96
CA LEU A 7 -3.67 -14.06 6.75
C LEU A 7 -3.64 -12.57 6.45
N ASP A 8 -3.68 -11.74 7.49
CA ASP A 8 -3.27 -10.35 7.34
C ASP A 8 -1.75 -10.27 7.09
N LEU A 9 -1.28 -9.12 6.62
CA LEU A 9 0.11 -8.90 6.23
C LEU A 9 0.88 -8.18 7.36
N ASP A 10 0.56 -6.93 7.60
CA ASP A 10 1.28 -6.06 8.53
C ASP A 10 1.08 -6.49 9.98
N ASP A 11 2.18 -6.55 10.73
CA ASP A 11 2.27 -7.08 12.10
C ASP A 11 1.72 -8.51 12.32
N THR A 12 1.45 -9.23 11.22
CA THR A 12 1.07 -10.65 11.19
C THR A 12 2.16 -11.48 10.50
N CYS A 13 2.37 -11.27 9.19
CA CYS A 13 3.36 -11.99 8.39
C CYS A 13 4.75 -11.33 8.42
N LEU A 14 4.81 -10.03 8.66
CA LEU A 14 6.03 -9.26 8.92
C LEU A 14 5.77 -8.27 10.05
N GLY A 15 6.82 -7.75 10.68
CA GLY A 15 6.67 -6.56 11.51
C GLY A 15 6.67 -5.32 10.62
N ASN A 16 5.67 -4.47 10.77
CA ASN A 16 5.58 -3.23 10.00
C ASN A 16 4.77 -2.19 10.79
N SER A 17 5.44 -1.49 11.70
CA SER A 17 4.79 -0.45 12.49
C SER A 17 4.38 0.69 11.57
N MET A 18 3.07 0.87 11.39
CA MET A 18 2.51 1.93 10.55
C MET A 18 2.90 3.32 11.04
N ASP A 19 3.09 3.50 12.35
CA ASP A 19 3.53 4.78 12.94
C ASP A 19 4.92 5.21 12.45
N THR A 20 5.79 4.24 12.12
CA THR A 20 7.13 4.51 11.59
C THR A 20 7.20 4.40 10.07
N PHE A 21 6.46 3.45 9.48
CA PHE A 21 6.53 3.17 8.05
C PHE A 21 5.83 4.24 7.23
N ILE A 22 4.64 4.70 7.64
CA ILE A 22 3.85 5.65 6.87
C ILE A 22 4.58 7.00 6.68
N PRO A 23 5.19 7.62 7.70
CA PRO A 23 5.95 8.86 7.50
C PRO A 23 7.08 8.70 6.47
N ALA A 24 7.88 7.64 6.58
CA ALA A 24 9.01 7.39 5.67
C ALA A 24 8.55 7.04 4.25
N TYR A 25 7.46 6.28 4.12
CA TYR A 25 6.81 6.00 2.84
C TYR A 25 6.37 7.28 2.13
N LEU A 26 5.66 8.16 2.86
CA LEU A 26 5.15 9.41 2.30
C LEU A 26 6.28 10.36 1.90
N GLU A 27 7.36 10.41 2.68
CA GLU A 27 8.57 11.17 2.36
C GLU A 27 9.22 10.64 1.07
N ALA A 28 9.54 9.35 1.02
CA ALA A 28 10.18 8.74 -0.14
C ALA A 28 9.34 8.85 -1.42
N LEU A 29 8.02 8.67 -1.31
CA LEU A 29 7.10 8.83 -2.44
C LEU A 29 7.02 10.30 -2.88
N GLY A 30 6.93 11.22 -1.94
CA GLY A 30 6.92 12.66 -2.22
C GLY A 30 8.19 13.13 -2.93
N GLU A 31 9.36 12.65 -2.49
CA GLU A 31 10.64 12.92 -3.14
C GLU A 31 10.71 12.34 -4.56
N HIS A 32 10.27 11.10 -4.76
CA HIS A 32 10.28 10.45 -6.08
C HIS A 32 9.40 11.21 -7.08
N LEU A 33 8.28 11.76 -6.61
CA LEU A 33 7.29 12.44 -7.45
C LEU A 33 7.49 13.96 -7.53
N ALA A 34 8.51 14.51 -6.88
CA ALA A 34 8.74 15.96 -6.79
C ALA A 34 8.92 16.65 -8.16
N ALA A 35 9.35 15.91 -9.18
CA ALA A 35 9.46 16.43 -10.56
C ALA A 35 8.10 16.61 -11.26
N TYR A 36 7.06 15.93 -10.77
CA TYR A 36 5.73 15.89 -11.38
C TYR A 36 4.68 16.64 -10.55
N VAL A 37 4.86 16.65 -9.23
CA VAL A 37 3.92 17.25 -8.28
C VAL A 37 4.68 18.16 -7.32
N PRO A 38 4.19 19.39 -7.08
CA PRO A 38 4.76 20.25 -6.05
C PRO A 38 4.82 19.52 -4.68
N PRO A 39 5.98 19.47 -4.01
CA PRO A 39 6.15 18.73 -2.76
C PRO A 39 5.16 19.16 -1.65
N ASP A 40 4.79 20.44 -1.64
CA ASP A 40 3.81 21.02 -0.71
C ASP A 40 2.36 20.56 -0.98
N LYS A 41 2.08 19.96 -2.14
CA LYS A 41 0.75 19.46 -2.52
C LYS A 41 0.64 17.95 -2.51
N MET A 42 1.72 17.22 -2.75
CA MET A 42 1.69 15.77 -2.94
C MET A 42 1.13 15.02 -1.72
N VAL A 43 1.83 15.09 -0.58
CA VAL A 43 1.45 14.37 0.65
C VAL A 43 0.08 14.83 1.19
N PRO A 44 -0.24 16.14 1.27
CA PRO A 44 -1.57 16.58 1.70
C PRO A 44 -2.69 16.05 0.82
N THR A 45 -2.51 16.03 -0.50
CA THR A 45 -3.53 15.54 -1.44
C THR A 45 -3.69 14.02 -1.34
N LEU A 46 -2.60 13.28 -1.19
CA LEU A 46 -2.61 11.83 -0.97
C LEU A 46 -3.42 11.49 0.28
N LEU A 47 -3.10 12.11 1.42
CA LEU A 47 -3.81 11.87 2.69
C LEU A 47 -5.29 12.25 2.62
N ALA A 48 -5.62 13.40 2.01
CA ALA A 48 -7.00 13.83 1.83
C ALA A 48 -7.80 12.84 0.95
N SER A 49 -7.18 12.33 -0.12
CA SER A 49 -7.81 11.37 -1.04
C SER A 49 -8.00 10.00 -0.38
N THR A 50 -7.01 9.53 0.40
CA THR A 50 -7.13 8.33 1.22
C THR A 50 -8.25 8.47 2.26
N GLN A 51 -8.39 9.64 2.89
CA GLN A 51 -9.46 9.88 3.85
C GLN A 51 -10.85 9.81 3.20
N LEU A 52 -11.02 10.38 2.00
CA LEU A 52 -12.27 10.27 1.23
C LEU A 52 -12.57 8.82 0.84
N MET A 53 -11.55 8.07 0.43
CA MET A 53 -11.65 6.64 0.15
C MET A 53 -12.13 5.85 1.38
N LEU A 54 -11.56 6.11 2.56
CA LEU A 54 -11.94 5.45 3.82
C LEU A 54 -13.36 5.80 4.30
N GLN A 55 -13.81 7.02 3.99
CA GLN A 55 -15.17 7.46 4.30
C GLN A 55 -16.22 6.90 3.34
N ASN A 56 -15.82 6.31 2.21
CA ASN A 56 -16.76 5.72 1.26
C ASN A 56 -17.58 4.59 1.90
N LYS A 57 -18.90 4.73 1.89
CA LYS A 57 -19.87 3.70 2.30
C LYS A 57 -20.65 3.12 1.13
N SER A 58 -20.39 3.59 -0.08
CA SER A 58 -21.12 3.19 -1.29
C SER A 58 -20.62 1.83 -1.79
N PRO A 59 -21.47 0.78 -1.83
CA PRO A 59 -21.06 -0.55 -2.26
C PRO A 59 -20.85 -0.67 -3.77
N ASP A 60 -21.32 0.30 -4.55
CA ASP A 60 -21.21 0.38 -6.02
C ASP A 60 -19.92 1.08 -6.49
N ARG A 61 -19.10 1.60 -5.58
CA ARG A 61 -17.83 2.29 -5.90
C ARG A 61 -16.64 1.56 -5.31
N ARG A 62 -15.63 1.29 -6.15
CA ARG A 62 -14.35 0.74 -5.69
C ARG A 62 -13.57 1.83 -4.95
N LEU A 63 -12.81 1.42 -3.93
CA LEU A 63 -11.94 2.32 -3.18
C LEU A 63 -10.98 3.09 -4.09
N LYS A 64 -10.32 2.41 -5.03
CA LYS A 64 -9.45 3.04 -6.03
C LYS A 64 -10.18 4.13 -6.84
N GLN A 65 -11.42 3.90 -7.26
CA GLN A 65 -12.17 4.91 -8.02
C GLN A 65 -12.46 6.16 -7.19
N VAL A 66 -12.75 6.00 -5.89
CA VAL A 66 -12.97 7.13 -4.99
C VAL A 66 -11.67 7.92 -4.78
N PHE A 67 -10.56 7.21 -4.58
CA PHE A 67 -9.23 7.79 -4.45
C PHE A 67 -8.84 8.56 -5.73
N ASP A 68 -8.85 7.90 -6.89
CA ASP A 68 -8.43 8.47 -8.17
C ASP A 68 -9.21 9.75 -8.51
N GLN A 69 -10.53 9.76 -8.28
CA GLN A 69 -11.38 10.93 -8.55
C GLN A 69 -11.11 12.12 -7.64
N ALA A 70 -10.55 11.91 -6.45
CA ALA A 70 -10.12 12.98 -5.56
C ALA A 70 -8.68 13.42 -5.83
N PHE A 71 -7.81 12.46 -6.14
CA PHE A 71 -6.37 12.66 -6.19
C PHE A 71 -5.90 13.35 -7.48
N PHE A 72 -6.14 12.73 -8.65
CA PHE A 72 -5.59 13.22 -9.91
C PHE A 72 -6.10 14.60 -10.32
N PRO A 73 -7.41 14.91 -10.23
CA PRO A 73 -7.91 16.24 -10.60
C PRO A 73 -7.34 17.37 -9.73
N THR A 74 -7.10 17.10 -8.45
CA THR A 74 -6.54 18.09 -7.51
C THR A 74 -5.11 18.48 -7.88
N LEU A 75 -4.35 17.54 -8.43
CA LEU A 75 -2.96 17.75 -8.84
C LEU A 75 -2.82 18.18 -10.31
N GLY A 76 -3.89 18.09 -11.11
CA GLY A 76 -3.87 18.49 -12.53
C GLY A 76 -3.00 17.59 -13.41
N ILE A 77 -2.84 16.32 -13.01
CA ILE A 77 -1.98 15.32 -13.65
C ILE A 77 -2.82 14.31 -14.44
N ASP A 78 -2.27 13.82 -15.54
CA ASP A 78 -2.83 12.68 -16.26
C ASP A 78 -2.58 11.39 -15.49
N VAL A 79 -3.57 10.49 -15.49
CA VAL A 79 -3.55 9.25 -14.69
C VAL A 79 -2.50 8.27 -15.20
N ASP A 80 -2.37 8.13 -16.52
CA ASP A 80 -1.52 7.09 -17.12
C ASP A 80 -0.03 7.44 -16.93
N ASP A 81 0.32 8.71 -17.16
CA ASP A 81 1.70 9.19 -16.96
C ASP A 81 2.14 9.09 -15.50
N PHE A 82 1.23 9.38 -14.57
CA PHE A 82 1.54 9.34 -13.15
C PHE A 82 1.60 7.92 -12.59
N GLN A 83 0.75 7.00 -13.06
CA GLN A 83 0.79 5.59 -12.65
C GLN A 83 2.15 4.97 -12.96
N ASN A 84 2.74 5.29 -14.13
CA ASN A 84 4.09 4.82 -14.47
C ASN A 84 5.15 5.28 -13.45
N GLN A 85 5.01 6.47 -12.86
CA GLN A 85 5.93 6.96 -11.84
C GLN A 85 5.71 6.28 -10.48
N ILE A 86 4.46 5.98 -10.12
CA ILE A 86 4.15 5.16 -8.94
C ILE A 86 4.75 3.76 -9.11
N ASP A 87 4.57 3.13 -10.26
CA ASP A 87 5.10 1.80 -10.53
C ASP A 87 6.63 1.79 -10.44
N SER A 88 7.29 2.82 -10.99
CA SER A 88 8.74 3.02 -10.87
C SER A 88 9.17 3.18 -9.41
N PHE A 89 8.44 3.95 -8.61
CA PHE A 89 8.68 4.08 -7.17
C PHE A 89 8.68 2.72 -6.47
N TYR A 90 7.70 1.86 -6.75
CA TYR A 90 7.61 0.53 -6.13
C TYR A 90 8.76 -0.41 -6.53
N VAL A 91 9.30 -0.25 -7.73
CA VAL A 91 10.42 -1.07 -8.20
C VAL A 91 11.76 -0.55 -7.67
N GLU A 92 11.96 0.77 -7.69
CA GLU A 92 13.29 1.37 -7.50
C GLU A 92 13.52 1.96 -6.10
N LYS A 93 12.49 2.48 -5.46
CA LYS A 93 12.61 3.25 -4.20
C LYS A 93 11.97 2.55 -3.02
N PHE A 94 10.78 1.97 -3.17
CA PHE A 94 10.11 1.26 -2.09
C PHE A 94 10.98 0.18 -1.41
N PRO A 95 11.84 -0.59 -2.11
CA PRO A 95 12.74 -1.54 -1.45
C PRO A 95 13.70 -0.89 -0.45
N SER A 96 14.05 0.40 -0.58
CA SER A 96 14.91 1.07 0.41
C SER A 96 14.23 1.24 1.78
N LEU A 97 12.90 1.06 1.86
CA LEU A 97 12.13 1.10 3.10
C LEU A 97 12.16 -0.24 3.85
N GLU A 98 12.75 -1.30 3.29
CA GLU A 98 12.82 -2.64 3.91
C GLU A 98 13.38 -2.58 5.34
N GLY A 99 14.37 -1.72 5.60
CA GLY A 99 14.98 -1.57 6.93
C GLY A 99 14.04 -1.05 8.03
N LEU A 100 12.86 -0.56 7.67
CA LEU A 100 11.80 -0.16 8.61
C LEU A 100 10.83 -1.31 8.94
N THR A 101 10.97 -2.43 8.23
CA THR A 101 10.19 -3.64 8.45
C THR A 101 11.00 -4.67 9.24
N GLN A 102 10.32 -5.70 9.73
CA GLN A 102 10.94 -6.79 10.45
C GLN A 102 10.55 -8.13 9.83
N PHE A 103 11.57 -8.88 9.41
CA PHE A 103 11.38 -10.27 9.01
C PHE A 103 10.91 -11.13 10.19
N ARG A 104 9.85 -11.92 9.99
CA ARG A 104 9.29 -12.84 11.00
C ARG A 104 9.47 -14.30 10.55
N PRO A 105 10.55 -14.99 10.97
CA PRO A 105 10.77 -16.38 10.58
C PRO A 105 9.66 -17.33 11.06
N GLU A 106 8.92 -16.98 12.11
CA GLU A 106 7.72 -17.69 12.57
C GLU A 106 6.61 -17.68 11.53
N ALA A 107 6.39 -16.55 10.84
CA ALA A 107 5.37 -16.43 9.82
C ALA A 107 5.69 -17.31 8.61
N VAL A 108 6.97 -17.32 8.18
CA VAL A 108 7.45 -18.21 7.11
C VAL A 108 7.18 -19.67 7.46
N ARG A 109 7.63 -20.11 8.65
CA ARG A 109 7.42 -21.49 9.11
C ARG A 109 5.94 -21.87 9.17
N MET A 110 5.07 -20.96 9.61
CA MET A 110 3.63 -21.21 9.66
C MET A 110 3.02 -21.39 8.26
N VAL A 111 3.41 -20.55 7.30
CA VAL A 111 2.95 -20.64 5.92
C VAL A 111 3.46 -21.90 5.23
N GLU A 112 4.74 -22.25 5.42
CA GLU A 112 5.33 -23.49 4.90
C GLU A 112 4.61 -24.73 5.44
N GLU A 113 4.31 -24.76 6.74
CA GLU A 113 3.57 -25.85 7.37
C GLU A 113 2.12 -25.93 6.87
N ALA A 114 1.47 -24.80 6.63
CA ALA A 114 0.14 -24.76 6.03
C ALA A 114 0.14 -25.37 4.61
N PHE A 115 1.14 -25.03 3.79
CA PHE A 115 1.31 -25.65 2.48
C PHE A 115 1.60 -27.16 2.58
N ALA A 116 2.46 -27.58 3.51
CA ALA A 116 2.76 -28.99 3.72
C ALA A 116 1.53 -29.82 4.12
N ARG A 117 0.56 -29.21 4.79
CA ARG A 117 -0.74 -29.81 5.16
C ARG A 117 -1.78 -29.77 4.04
N GLY A 118 -1.44 -29.20 2.89
CA GLY A 118 -2.34 -29.06 1.74
C GLY A 118 -3.43 -28.01 1.96
N TYR A 119 -3.17 -26.98 2.78
CA TYR A 119 -4.09 -25.86 2.96
C TYR A 119 -3.93 -24.83 1.84
N ASN A 120 -5.02 -24.12 1.54
CA ASN A 120 -4.94 -22.90 0.75
C ASN A 120 -4.55 -21.74 1.66
N VAL A 121 -3.60 -20.91 1.23
CA VAL A 121 -3.18 -19.72 1.98
C VAL A 121 -3.47 -18.49 1.13
N VAL A 122 -4.10 -17.48 1.74
CA VAL A 122 -4.47 -16.21 1.10
C VAL A 122 -3.99 -15.07 1.99
N ILE A 123 -3.35 -14.07 1.37
CA ILE A 123 -3.15 -12.77 2.02
C ILE A 123 -4.45 -11.98 1.91
N ALA A 124 -5.07 -11.70 3.05
CA ALA A 124 -6.33 -10.98 3.20
C ALA A 124 -6.09 -9.67 3.96
N THR A 125 -5.31 -8.78 3.34
CA THR A 125 -4.94 -7.47 3.90
C THR A 125 -5.68 -6.32 3.20
N ASN A 126 -5.56 -5.12 3.76
CA ASN A 126 -6.21 -3.91 3.24
C ASN A 126 -5.17 -2.93 2.65
N PRO A 127 -5.00 -2.88 1.31
CA PRO A 127 -4.08 -1.94 0.70
C PRO A 127 -4.65 -0.52 0.72
N LEU A 128 -4.01 0.37 1.49
CA LEU A 128 -4.48 1.75 1.71
C LEU A 128 -3.81 2.80 0.81
N PHE A 129 -2.61 2.52 0.33
CA PHE A 129 -1.82 3.44 -0.48
C PHE A 129 -1.67 2.93 -1.91
N PRO A 130 -1.61 3.84 -2.89
CA PRO A 130 -1.51 3.51 -4.31
C PRO A 130 -0.14 2.93 -4.64
#